data_AF-A0AAF0PPR7-F1
#
_entry.id   AF-A0AAF0PPR7-F1
#
_cell.length_a   1.000
_cell.length_b   1.000
_cell.length_c   1.000
_cell.angle_alpha   90.00
_cell.angle_beta   90.00
_cell.angle_gamma   90.00
#
_symmetry.space_group_name_H-M   'P 1'
#
loop_
_entity.id
_entity.type
_entity.pdbx_description
1 polymer ?
#
loop_
_entity_poly.entity_id
_entity_poly.type
_entity_poly.pdbx_seq_one_letter_code
_entity_poly.pdbx_strand_id
1 'polypeptide(L)' 'MAVIGGSGLFPFARGYVEASTHSWDFKTGDATVQYDAYVLHY' A
#
# COMPACT_ATOMS: atom_id res chain seq x y z
N MET A 1 -5.48 -1.19 1.76
CA MET A 1 -6.02 -1.75 0.50
C MET A 1 -5.64 -3.23 0.40
N ALA A 2 -6.49 -4.07 -0.19
CA ALA A 2 -6.17 -5.49 -0.40
C ALA A 2 -5.28 -5.69 -1.65
N VAL A 3 -4.31 -6.60 -1.59
CA VAL A 3 -3.51 -7.00 -2.76
C VAL A 3 -4.32 -8.04 -3.54
N ILE A 4 -4.91 -7.63 -4.68
CA ILE A 4 -5.87 -8.45 -5.44
C ILE A 4 -5.16 -9.32 -6.51
N GLY A 5 -3.87 -9.11 -6.74
CA GLY A 5 -3.04 -9.96 -7.60
C GLY A 5 -1.70 -9.30 -7.94
N GLY A 6 -0.71 -10.11 -8.30
CA GLY A 6 0.62 -9.66 -8.73
C GLY A 6 0.99 -10.24 -10.09
N SER A 7 1.80 -9.50 -10.85
CA SER A 7 2.32 -9.90 -12.16
C SER A 7 3.85 -10.00 -12.12
N GLY A 8 4.44 -10.96 -12.84
CA GLY A 8 5.89 -11.12 -12.94
C GLY A 8 6.51 -11.92 -11.80
N LEU A 9 7.15 -11.25 -10.84
CA LEU A 9 7.87 -11.86 -9.70
C LEU A 9 6.96 -12.17 -8.50
N PHE A 10 5.65 -11.89 -8.62
CA PHE A 10 4.66 -12.10 -7.58
C PHE A 10 3.35 -12.76 -8.09
N PRO A 11 3.39 -13.84 -8.91
CA PRO A 11 2.18 -14.54 -9.32
C PRO A 11 1.45 -15.11 -8.10
N PHE A 12 0.12 -14.96 -8.06
CA PHE A 12 -0.74 -15.38 -6.94
C PHE A 12 -0.45 -14.73 -5.59
N ALA A 13 0.24 -13.58 -5.55
CA ALA A 13 0.49 -12.85 -4.33
C ALA A 13 -0.81 -12.47 -3.61
N ARG A 14 -0.88 -12.80 -2.33
CA ARG A 14 -2.00 -12.46 -1.43
C ARG A 14 -1.44 -11.61 -0.32
N GLY A 15 -2.15 -10.55 0.04
CA GLY A 15 -1.64 -9.62 1.03
C GLY A 15 -2.58 -8.47 1.28
N TYR A 16 -2.17 -7.61 2.21
CA TYR A 16 -2.86 -6.37 2.49
C TYR A 16 -1.84 -5.26 2.64
N VAL A 17 -2.29 -4.05 2.31
CA VAL A 17 -1.54 -2.81 2.45
C VAL A 17 -2.21 -2.01 3.54
N GLU A 18 -1.46 -1.70 4.58
CA GLU A 18 -1.82 -0.72 5.59
C GLU A 18 -1.43 0.67 5.07
N ALA A 19 -2.33 1.64 5.21
CA ALA A 19 -2.09 3.01 4.80
C ALA A 19 -2.21 3.91 6.03
N SER A 20 -1.10 4.56 6.38
CA SER A 20 -0.97 5.42 7.55
C SER A 20 -0.64 6.84 7.09
N THR A 21 -1.58 7.77 7.27
CA THR A 21 -1.37 9.18 6.92
C THR A 21 -0.45 9.83 7.95
N HIS A 22 0.78 10.17 7.55
CA HIS A 22 1.80 10.69 8.46
C HIS A 22 1.72 12.21 8.62
N SER A 23 1.39 12.92 7.54
CA SER A 23 1.21 14.37 7.56
C SER A 23 0.18 14.78 6.52
N TRP A 24 -0.84 15.51 6.95
CA TRP A 24 -1.84 16.09 6.07
C TRP A 24 -1.87 17.60 6.31
N ASP A 25 -1.33 18.35 5.35
CA ASP A 25 -1.41 19.81 5.35
C ASP A 25 -2.69 20.26 4.62
N PHE A 26 -3.68 20.70 5.39
CA PHE A 26 -4.97 21.17 4.86
C PHE A 26 -4.87 22.52 4.11
N LYS A 27 -3.77 23.26 4.22
CA LYS A 27 -3.60 24.55 3.53
C LYS A 27 -3.04 24.39 2.13
N THR A 28 -2.10 23.47 1.94
CA THR A 28 -1.52 23.16 0.62
C THR A 28 -2.22 22.01 -0.08
N GLY A 29 -3.04 21.23 0.64
CA GLY A 29 -3.69 20.03 0.12
C GLY A 29 -2.73 18.85 -0.03
N ASP A 30 -1.54 18.96 0.55
CA ASP A 30 -0.51 17.94 0.46
C ASP A 30 -0.69 16.92 1.59
N ALA A 31 -0.68 15.64 1.23
CA ALA A 31 -0.89 14.54 2.14
C ALA A 31 0.16 13.46 1.89
N THR A 32 1.06 13.29 2.84
CA THR A 32 2.04 12.22 2.84
C THR A 32 1.40 11.00 3.49
N VAL A 33 1.06 10.02 2.66
CA VAL A 33 0.54 8.73 3.10
C VAL A 33 1.65 7.70 3.02
N GLN A 34 1.98 7.12 4.16
CA GLN A 34 2.87 5.97 4.23
C GLN A 34 2.06 4.72 3.92
N TYR A 35 2.60 3.88 3.03
CA TYR A 35 1.99 2.61 2.65
C TYR A 35 2.91 1.48 3.07
N ASP A 36 2.44 0.64 3.99
CA ASP A 36 3.15 -0.55 4.43
C ASP A 36 2.47 -1.77 3.79
N ALA A 37 3.16 -2.39 2.83
CA ALA A 37 2.65 -3.50 2.04
C ALA A 37 3.14 -4.84 2.59
N TYR A 38 2.22 -5.67 3.06
CA TYR A 38 2.50 -7.02 3.54
C TYR A 38 2.04 -8.03 2.49
N VAL A 39 3.00 -8.66 1.81
CA VAL A 39 2.75 -9.56 0.70
C VAL A 39 3.30 -10.94 1.01
N LEU A 40 2.45 -11.96 0.91
CA LEU A 40 2.85 -13.35 0.92
C LEU A 40 2.87 -13.89 -0.52
N HIS A 41 4.00 -14.44 -0.94
CA HIS A 41 4.23 -14.97 -2.29
C HIS A 41 5.04 -16.29 -2.21
N TYR A 42 4.99 -17.12 -3.25
CA TYR A 42 5.48 -18.50 -3.32
C TYR A 42 6.52 -18.68 -4.43
#